data_AF-A0A6H2C4U6-F1
#
_entry.id   AF-A0A6H2C4U6-F1
#
_cell.length_a   1.000
_cell.length_b   1.000
_cell.length_c   1.000
_cell.angle_alpha   90.00
_cell.angle_beta   90.00
_cell.angle_gamma   90.00
#
_symmetry.space_group_name_H-M   'P 1'
#
loop_
_entity.id
_entity.type
_entity.pdbx_description
1 polymer ?
#
loop_
_entity_poly.entity_id
_entity_poly.type
_entity_poly.pdbx_seq_one_letter_code
_entity_poly.pdbx_strand_id
1 'polypeptide(L)'
;MTLAMDRNTQKEEFSYAYIRAVSSVAGLSVTKPERPMDNAGVDITITVPGELGEVLFPKFDAQVKCTSSEAIIEEDFIKFPLPVKNYNRLRHENPISPQILIVVLVPNDITGWLNISENETLLKKCGYWLSLKGKSKTSNTTTITVDIPRKNILTPSSITSIMEKIAKKEDL
;
A
#
# COMPACT_ATOMS: atom_id res chain seq x y z
N MET A 1 -15.75 -30.79 2.14
CA MET A 1 -15.89 -29.48 2.82
C MET A 1 -14.66 -28.68 2.46
N THR A 2 -14.73 -27.81 1.46
CA THR A 2 -13.54 -27.10 0.98
C THR A 2 -13.30 -25.90 1.91
N LEU A 3 -12.28 -26.00 2.75
CA LEU A 3 -11.76 -24.90 3.57
C LEU A 3 -11.06 -23.88 2.65
N ALA A 4 -11.85 -23.17 1.84
CA ALA A 4 -11.33 -22.11 0.99
C ALA A 4 -11.56 -20.76 1.68
N MET A 5 -10.47 -20.05 1.92
CA MET A 5 -10.47 -18.64 2.30
C MET A 5 -11.34 -17.83 1.32
N ASP A 6 -12.14 -16.88 1.83
CA ASP A 6 -12.99 -16.05 0.98
C ASP A 6 -12.16 -15.13 0.07
N ARG A 7 -12.77 -14.65 -1.02
CA ARG A 7 -12.06 -13.89 -2.06
C ARG A 7 -11.47 -12.56 -1.55
N ASN A 8 -12.06 -11.91 -0.55
CA ASN A 8 -11.51 -10.67 -0.02
C ASN A 8 -10.26 -10.94 0.80
N THR A 9 -10.28 -11.98 1.63
CA THR A 9 -9.08 -12.39 2.37
C THR A 9 -7.96 -12.88 1.42
N GLN A 10 -8.30 -13.55 0.31
CA GLN A 10 -7.33 -13.87 -0.75
C GLN A 10 -6.71 -12.61 -1.37
N LYS A 11 -7.51 -11.60 -1.69
CA LYS A 11 -7.05 -10.30 -2.23
C LYS A 11 -6.08 -9.62 -1.26
N GLU A 12 -6.43 -9.63 0.01
CA GLU A 12 -5.62 -9.07 1.08
C GLU A 12 -4.27 -9.79 1.19
N GLU A 13 -4.24 -11.11 1.34
CA GLU A 13 -2.98 -11.86 1.43
C GLU A 13 -2.12 -11.72 0.15
N PHE A 14 -2.74 -11.71 -1.02
CA PHE A 14 -2.03 -11.47 -2.28
C PHE A 14 -1.38 -10.08 -2.32
N SER A 15 -2.06 -9.05 -1.81
CA SER A 15 -1.50 -7.70 -1.75
C SER A 15 -0.29 -7.62 -0.81
N TYR A 16 -0.32 -8.33 0.32
CA TYR A 16 0.86 -8.45 1.19
C TYR A 16 2.01 -9.19 0.50
N ALA A 17 1.73 -10.26 -0.24
CA ALA A 17 2.74 -10.98 -1.01
C ALA A 17 3.40 -10.08 -2.08
N TYR A 18 2.60 -9.29 -2.82
CA TYR A 18 3.11 -8.30 -3.78
C TYR A 18 4.04 -7.29 -3.10
N ILE A 19 3.60 -6.70 -1.98
CA ILE A 19 4.39 -5.68 -1.28
C ILE A 19 5.68 -6.28 -0.71
N ARG A 20 5.65 -7.52 -0.21
CA ARG A 20 6.84 -8.24 0.25
C ARG A 20 7.81 -8.49 -0.90
N ALA A 21 7.32 -8.89 -2.08
CA ALA A 21 8.16 -9.09 -3.26
C ALA A 21 8.87 -7.78 -3.66
N VAL A 22 8.12 -6.68 -3.78
CA VAL A 22 8.67 -5.35 -4.10
C VAL A 22 9.69 -4.88 -3.05
N SER A 23 9.34 -5.01 -1.77
CA SER A 23 10.19 -4.56 -0.66
C SER A 23 11.47 -5.39 -0.53
N SER A 24 11.38 -6.71 -0.78
CA SER A 24 12.54 -7.61 -0.76
C SER A 24 13.58 -7.23 -1.81
N VAL A 25 13.14 -6.93 -3.05
CA VAL A 25 14.03 -6.45 -4.12
C VAL A 25 14.67 -5.09 -3.75
N ALA A 26 13.96 -4.25 -3.00
CA ALA A 26 14.48 -2.98 -2.50
C ALA A 26 15.36 -3.12 -1.24
N GLY A 27 15.57 -4.33 -0.70
CA GLY A 27 16.35 -4.57 0.51
C GLY A 27 15.65 -4.11 1.81
N LEU A 28 14.31 -4.03 1.81
CA LEU A 28 13.50 -3.55 2.92
C LEU A 28 12.81 -4.70 3.66
N SER A 29 12.60 -4.50 4.96
CA SER A 29 11.82 -5.40 5.80
C SER A 29 10.33 -5.02 5.80
N VAL A 30 9.46 -6.02 5.87
CA VAL A 30 7.99 -5.84 5.96
C VAL A 30 7.44 -6.63 7.14
N THR A 31 6.85 -5.92 8.11
CA THR A 31 6.25 -6.51 9.30
C THR A 31 4.75 -6.26 9.32
N LYS A 32 3.96 -7.33 9.56
CA LYS A 32 2.56 -7.18 9.95
C LYS A 32 2.54 -6.88 11.46
N PRO A 33 1.84 -5.84 11.92
CA PRO A 33 1.79 -5.55 13.34
C PRO A 33 0.80 -6.49 14.05
N GLU A 34 0.79 -6.44 15.38
CA GLU A 34 -0.18 -7.18 16.18
C GLU A 34 -1.61 -6.63 16.01
N ARG A 35 -2.61 -7.46 16.36
CA ARG A 35 -4.04 -7.14 16.20
C ARG A 35 -4.47 -5.75 16.69
N PRO A 36 -3.98 -5.22 17.83
CA PRO A 36 -4.37 -3.87 18.25
C PRO A 36 -4.01 -2.77 17.26
N MET A 37 -2.84 -2.88 16.61
CA MET A 37 -2.37 -1.90 15.62
C MET A 37 -2.99 -2.13 14.23
N ASP A 38 -3.22 -3.39 13.87
CA ASP A 38 -4.01 -3.77 12.69
C ASP A 38 -5.44 -3.19 12.76
N ASN A 39 -6.10 -3.34 13.92
CA ASN A 39 -7.40 -2.72 14.18
C ASN A 39 -7.37 -1.18 14.15
N ALA A 40 -6.20 -0.59 14.44
CA ALA A 40 -5.95 0.85 14.30
C ALA A 40 -5.63 1.26 12.84
N GLY A 41 -5.65 0.32 11.89
CA GLY A 41 -5.51 0.50 10.44
C GLY A 41 -4.08 0.42 9.90
N VAL A 42 -3.08 0.09 10.74
CA VAL A 42 -1.73 -0.17 10.24
C VAL A 42 -1.69 -1.63 9.79
N ASP A 43 -1.78 -1.88 8.49
CA ASP A 43 -1.83 -3.23 7.96
C ASP A 43 -0.40 -3.82 7.87
N ILE A 44 0.58 -2.99 7.52
CA ILE A 44 2.01 -3.32 7.51
C ILE A 44 2.87 -2.10 7.89
N THR A 45 4.07 -2.39 8.37
CA THR A 45 5.17 -1.43 8.49
C THR A 45 6.31 -1.88 7.59
N ILE A 46 6.86 -0.95 6.82
CA ILE A 46 8.02 -1.18 5.95
C ILE A 46 9.19 -0.41 6.56
N THR A 47 10.33 -1.08 6.74
CA THR A 47 11.49 -0.52 7.46
C THR A 47 12.78 -0.85 6.71
N VAL A 48 13.67 0.15 6.60
CA VAL A 48 15.06 -0.08 6.20
C VAL A 48 15.78 -0.82 7.35
N PRO A 49 16.30 -2.04 7.13
CA PRO A 49 17.01 -2.80 8.16
C PRO A 49 18.45 -2.30 8.31
N GLY A 50 18.61 -1.08 8.84
CA GLY A 50 19.91 -0.44 9.01
C GLY A 50 19.78 1.07 9.01
N GLU A 51 20.78 1.74 8.45
CA GLU A 51 20.85 3.19 8.35
C GLU A 51 20.64 3.64 6.90
N LEU A 52 19.93 4.76 6.71
CA LEU A 52 19.83 5.45 5.43
C LEU A 52 20.09 6.95 5.68
N GLY A 53 21.19 7.47 5.14
CA GLY A 53 21.68 8.79 5.53
C GLY A 53 22.16 8.77 6.98
N GLU A 54 21.65 9.66 7.81
CA GLU A 54 21.93 9.75 9.26
C GLU A 54 20.75 9.22 10.10
N VAL A 55 19.83 8.48 9.48
CA VAL A 55 18.62 7.97 10.13
C VAL A 55 18.72 6.46 10.28
N LEU A 56 18.68 6.00 11.53
CA LEU A 56 18.62 4.59 11.87
C LEU A 56 17.16 4.08 11.81
N PHE A 57 16.96 2.95 11.13
CA PHE A 57 15.69 2.26 10.92
C PHE A 57 14.54 3.15 10.40
N PRO A 58 14.75 3.97 9.34
CA PRO A 58 13.65 4.73 8.75
C PRO A 58 12.56 3.77 8.27
N LYS A 59 11.32 4.18 8.52
CA LYS A 59 10.15 3.35 8.30
C LYS A 59 8.93 4.19 7.96
N PHE A 60 7.94 3.53 7.39
CA PHE A 60 6.59 4.07 7.27
C PHE A 60 5.56 2.96 7.49
N ASP A 61 4.38 3.37 7.90
CA ASP A 61 3.21 2.51 8.06
C ASP A 61 2.33 2.61 6.82
N ALA A 62 1.69 1.50 6.44
CA ALA A 62 0.77 1.48 5.32
C ALA A 62 -0.59 0.88 5.69
N GLN A 63 -1.65 1.52 5.20
CA GLN A 63 -2.91 0.84 4.98
C GLN A 63 -2.89 0.23 3.59
N VAL A 64 -3.11 -1.07 3.50
CA VAL A 64 -3.18 -1.83 2.27
C VAL A 64 -4.64 -2.09 1.90
N LYS A 65 -4.94 -1.90 0.63
CA LYS A 65 -6.22 -2.27 0.03
C LYS A 65 -5.94 -3.02 -1.26
N CYS A 66 -6.84 -3.92 -1.61
CA CYS A 66 -6.73 -4.70 -2.83
C CYS A 66 -8.08 -4.75 -3.54
N THR A 67 -8.09 -4.56 -4.86
CA THR A 67 -9.33 -4.56 -5.63
C THR A 67 -9.10 -5.10 -7.04
N SER A 68 -10.17 -5.66 -7.61
CA SER A 68 -10.21 -6.09 -9.01
C SER A 68 -11.07 -5.18 -9.89
N SER A 69 -11.64 -4.13 -9.30
CA SER A 69 -12.50 -3.19 -10.03
C SER A 69 -11.67 -2.43 -11.05
N GLU A 70 -12.07 -2.51 -12.32
CA GLU A 70 -11.47 -1.71 -13.39
C GLU A 70 -12.18 -0.35 -13.54
N ALA A 71 -13.39 -0.21 -12.98
CA ALA A 71 -14.19 1.02 -13.04
C ALA A 71 -13.59 2.21 -12.26
N ILE A 72 -12.53 1.97 -11.48
CA ILE A 72 -11.80 3.02 -10.74
C ILE A 72 -10.58 3.54 -11.51
N ILE A 73 -10.27 2.98 -12.67
CA ILE A 73 -9.08 3.31 -13.44
C ILE A 73 -9.46 4.39 -14.47
N GLU A 74 -8.88 5.57 -14.33
CA GLU A 74 -9.02 6.69 -15.26
C GLU A 74 -7.69 6.92 -16.01
N GLU A 75 -7.66 7.89 -16.92
CA GLU A 75 -6.46 8.20 -17.72
C GLU A 75 -5.24 8.51 -16.83
N ASP A 76 -5.39 9.44 -15.88
CA ASP A 76 -4.28 9.91 -15.02
C ASP A 76 -4.31 9.39 -13.58
N PHE A 77 -5.46 8.89 -13.13
CA PHE A 77 -5.70 8.58 -11.71
C PHE A 77 -6.37 7.22 -11.51
N ILE A 78 -6.14 6.65 -10.33
CA ILE A 78 -6.99 5.60 -9.76
C ILE A 78 -7.93 6.27 -8.75
N LYS A 79 -9.23 6.29 -9.05
CA LYS A 79 -10.29 6.86 -8.20
C LYS A 79 -10.74 5.86 -7.14
N PHE A 80 -10.03 5.84 -6.01
CA PHE A 80 -10.27 4.82 -5.00
C PHE A 80 -11.27 5.28 -3.91
N PRO A 81 -12.41 4.60 -3.73
CA PRO A 81 -13.33 4.89 -2.63
C PRO A 81 -12.73 4.40 -1.30
N LEU A 82 -12.45 5.34 -0.39
CA LEU A 82 -11.84 5.08 0.91
C LEU A 82 -12.82 5.43 2.04
N PRO A 83 -13.03 4.53 3.04
CA PRO A 83 -13.83 4.84 4.21
C PRO A 83 -13.29 6.10 4.92
N VAL A 84 -14.19 7.01 5.33
CA VAL A 84 -13.83 8.29 5.95
C VAL A 84 -12.99 8.08 7.22
N LYS A 85 -13.23 7.02 7.99
CA LYS A 85 -12.39 6.66 9.15
C LYS A 85 -10.92 6.44 8.76
N ASN A 86 -10.66 5.76 7.64
CA ASN A 86 -9.31 5.47 7.15
C ASN A 86 -8.68 6.74 6.57
N TYR A 87 -9.46 7.52 5.81
CA TYR A 87 -9.03 8.82 5.29
C TYR A 87 -8.58 9.75 6.42
N ASN A 88 -9.41 9.90 7.47
CA ASN A 88 -9.13 10.78 8.60
C ASN A 88 -7.85 10.40 9.36
N ARG A 89 -7.55 9.10 9.46
CA ARG A 89 -6.31 8.61 10.05
C ARG A 89 -5.10 8.90 9.15
N LEU A 90 -5.18 8.54 7.87
CA LEU A 90 -4.08 8.73 6.91
C LEU A 90 -3.77 10.20 6.63
N ARG A 91 -4.74 11.11 6.81
CA ARG A 91 -4.52 12.56 6.65
C ARG A 91 -3.88 13.25 7.85
N HIS A 92 -3.68 12.55 8.96
CA HIS A 92 -3.20 13.15 10.21
C HIS A 92 -1.94 13.98 9.94
N GLU A 93 -1.87 15.19 10.48
CA GLU A 93 -0.83 16.16 10.12
C GLU A 93 0.53 15.81 10.73
N ASN A 94 0.52 15.26 11.94
CA ASN A 94 1.72 14.98 12.72
C ASN A 94 1.82 13.50 13.15
N PRO A 95 1.85 12.53 12.21
CA PRO A 95 2.09 11.15 12.59
C PRO A 95 3.57 10.95 12.91
N ILE A 96 3.89 10.20 13.98
CA ILE A 96 5.29 9.89 14.34
C ILE A 96 5.97 9.07 13.23
N SER A 97 5.26 8.08 12.70
CA SER A 97 5.66 7.29 11.53
C SER A 97 4.85 7.78 10.33
N PRO A 98 5.47 8.16 9.20
CA PRO A 98 4.75 8.50 7.98
C PRO A 98 3.75 7.40 7.60
N GLN A 99 2.58 7.79 7.09
CA GLN A 99 1.54 6.84 6.71
C GLN A 99 1.14 7.01 5.25
N ILE A 100 1.04 5.92 4.52
CA ILE A 100 0.56 5.92 3.13
C ILE A 100 -0.57 4.92 2.91
N LEU A 101 -1.41 5.21 1.92
CA LEU A 101 -2.32 4.24 1.33
C LEU A 101 -1.59 3.48 0.24
N ILE A 102 -1.65 2.15 0.26
CA ILE A 102 -1.24 1.29 -0.87
C ILE A 102 -2.49 0.59 -1.41
N VAL A 103 -2.75 0.72 -2.71
CA VAL A 103 -3.84 0.02 -3.39
C VAL A 103 -3.25 -0.92 -4.44
N VAL A 104 -3.36 -2.22 -4.22
CA VAL A 104 -2.98 -3.26 -5.20
C VAL A 104 -4.17 -3.57 -6.09
N LEU A 105 -3.96 -3.46 -7.40
CA LEU A 105 -4.93 -3.94 -8.37
C LEU A 105 -4.63 -5.40 -8.71
N VAL A 106 -5.67 -6.19 -8.91
CA VAL A 106 -5.57 -7.58 -9.38
C VAL A 106 -6.61 -7.82 -10.49
N PRO A 107 -6.42 -8.82 -11.37
CA PRO A 107 -7.47 -9.20 -12.32
C PRO A 107 -8.77 -9.65 -11.64
N ASN A 108 -9.91 -9.55 -12.35
CA ASN A 108 -11.19 -10.08 -11.85
C ASN A 108 -11.17 -11.60 -11.68
N ASP A 109 -10.56 -12.30 -12.63
CA ASP A 109 -10.33 -13.74 -12.51
C ASP A 109 -9.07 -14.03 -11.68
N ILE A 110 -9.20 -14.88 -10.66
CA ILE A 110 -8.12 -15.28 -9.77
C ILE A 110 -7.03 -16.07 -10.47
N THR A 111 -7.40 -16.82 -11.52
CA THR A 111 -6.42 -17.62 -12.28
C THR A 111 -5.37 -16.74 -12.96
N GLY A 112 -5.70 -15.46 -13.18
CA GLY A 112 -4.80 -14.48 -13.78
C GLY A 112 -3.95 -13.71 -12.77
N TRP A 113 -4.10 -13.91 -11.45
CA TRP A 113 -3.33 -13.14 -10.46
C TRP A 113 -1.84 -13.47 -10.49
N LEU A 114 -1.52 -14.75 -10.64
CA LEU A 114 -0.17 -15.29 -10.60
C LEU A 114 0.03 -16.25 -11.77
N ASN A 115 0.97 -15.93 -12.64
CA ASN A 115 1.39 -16.81 -13.73
C ASN A 115 2.84 -17.24 -13.47
N ILE A 116 3.10 -18.55 -13.52
CA ILE A 116 4.42 -19.11 -13.25
C ILE A 116 4.83 -19.98 -14.43
N SER A 117 6.07 -19.82 -14.87
CA SER A 117 6.76 -20.70 -15.80
C SER A 117 8.19 -20.95 -15.31
N GLU A 118 8.94 -21.81 -16.01
CA GLU A 118 10.36 -22.03 -15.70
C GLU A 118 11.21 -20.76 -15.86
N ASN A 119 10.77 -19.80 -16.68
CA ASN A 119 11.54 -18.58 -16.99
C ASN A 119 11.17 -17.40 -16.09
N GLU A 120 9.91 -17.33 -15.65
CA GLU A 120 9.40 -16.16 -14.93
C GLU A 120 8.23 -16.45 -14.01
N THR A 121 8.09 -15.59 -13.02
CA THR A 121 6.90 -15.48 -12.17
C THR A 121 6.31 -14.08 -12.33
N LEU A 122 5.07 -14.00 -12.78
CA LEU A 122 4.35 -12.76 -13.02
C LEU A 122 3.20 -12.60 -12.02
N LEU A 123 3.32 -11.58 -11.16
CA LEU A 123 2.21 -11.03 -10.39
C LEU A 123 1.50 -10.01 -11.28
N LYS A 124 0.27 -10.28 -11.71
CA LYS A 124 -0.42 -9.46 -12.72
C LYS A 124 -1.01 -8.18 -12.12
N LYS A 125 -0.91 -7.07 -12.87
CA LYS A 125 -1.19 -5.68 -12.46
C LYS A 125 -0.12 -5.18 -11.46
N CYS A 126 -0.41 -4.17 -10.64
CA CYS A 126 0.57 -3.56 -9.74
C CYS A 126 -0.10 -2.82 -8.57
N GLY A 127 0.71 -2.42 -7.60
CA GLY A 127 0.34 -1.52 -6.51
C GLY A 127 0.54 -0.05 -6.86
N TYR A 128 -0.31 0.81 -6.31
CA TYR A 128 -0.17 2.27 -6.34
C TYR A 128 -0.13 2.82 -4.92
N TRP A 129 0.51 3.97 -4.71
CA TRP A 129 0.64 4.57 -3.40
C TRP A 129 0.23 6.04 -3.34
N LEU A 130 -0.27 6.49 -2.18
CA LEU A 130 -0.66 7.88 -1.93
C LEU A 130 -0.40 8.28 -0.48
N SER A 131 0.28 9.41 -0.29
CA SER A 131 0.31 10.11 1.00
C SER A 131 -0.92 11.03 1.10
N LEU A 132 -1.65 10.93 2.21
CA LEU A 132 -2.79 11.79 2.50
C LEU A 132 -2.48 12.83 3.59
N LYS A 133 -1.27 12.81 4.16
CA LYS A 133 -0.82 13.72 5.22
C LYS A 133 -1.18 15.16 4.88
N GLY A 134 -1.89 15.84 5.78
CA GLY A 134 -2.24 17.26 5.63
C GLY A 134 -3.34 17.57 4.59
N LYS A 135 -3.91 16.58 3.88
CA LYS A 135 -5.08 16.82 2.99
C LYS A 135 -6.25 17.38 3.78
N SER A 136 -7.13 18.18 3.20
CA SER A 136 -8.25 18.82 3.91
C SER A 136 -9.21 17.83 4.57
N LYS A 137 -9.92 18.25 5.62
CA LYS A 137 -11.05 17.48 6.17
C LYS A 137 -12.15 17.33 5.12
N THR A 138 -12.96 16.28 5.24
CA THR A 138 -14.12 16.05 4.38
C THR A 138 -15.42 16.23 5.17
N SER A 139 -16.49 16.66 4.50
CA SER A 139 -17.86 16.65 5.04
C SER A 139 -18.56 15.31 4.84
N ASN A 140 -17.98 14.39 4.05
CA ASN A 140 -18.52 13.05 3.85
C ASN A 140 -18.49 12.27 5.18
N THR A 141 -19.51 11.46 5.40
CA THR A 141 -19.66 10.69 6.65
C THR A 141 -19.23 9.22 6.51
N THR A 142 -19.32 8.64 5.31
CA THR A 142 -19.10 7.21 5.06
C THR A 142 -17.83 6.95 4.25
N THR A 143 -17.78 7.51 3.03
CA THR A 143 -16.73 7.24 2.04
C THR A 143 -16.32 8.54 1.35
N ILE A 144 -15.04 8.66 1.02
CA ILE A 144 -14.48 9.69 0.14
C ILE A 144 -13.67 9.01 -0.97
N THR A 145 -13.79 9.49 -2.19
CA THR A 145 -12.93 9.05 -3.29
C THR A 145 -11.62 9.82 -3.24
N VAL A 146 -10.50 9.11 -3.22
CA VAL A 146 -9.16 9.70 -3.33
C VAL A 146 -8.58 9.41 -4.71
N ASP A 147 -7.90 10.40 -5.26
CA ASP A 147 -7.27 10.30 -6.57
C ASP A 147 -5.80 9.91 -6.39
N ILE A 148 -5.46 8.67 -6.74
CA ILE A 148 -4.08 8.17 -6.69
C ILE A 148 -3.46 8.36 -8.08
N PRO A 149 -2.42 9.20 -8.24
CA PRO A 149 -1.79 9.37 -9.54
C PRO A 149 -1.27 8.05 -10.10
N ARG A 150 -1.55 7.74 -11.37
CA ARG A 150 -1.10 6.48 -11.99
C ARG A 150 0.42 6.37 -12.12
N LYS A 151 1.13 7.50 -12.02
CA LYS A 151 2.60 7.52 -11.92
C LYS A 151 3.12 7.03 -10.56
N ASN A 152 2.30 7.02 -9.51
CA ASN A 152 2.68 6.55 -8.18
C ASN A 152 2.60 5.02 -8.10
N ILE A 153 3.27 4.34 -9.02
CA ILE A 153 3.36 2.87 -9.01
C ILE A 153 4.32 2.47 -7.90
N LEU A 154 3.94 1.46 -7.11
CA LEU A 154 4.78 0.88 -6.07
C LEU A 154 5.74 -0.13 -6.69
N THR A 155 6.91 0.37 -7.09
CA THR A 155 8.07 -0.39 -7.59
C THR A 155 9.19 -0.39 -6.55
N PRO A 156 10.23 -1.26 -6.70
CA PRO A 156 11.41 -1.23 -5.85
C PRO A 156 12.08 0.16 -5.83
N SER A 157 12.18 0.83 -6.98
CA SER A 157 12.74 2.19 -7.03
C SER A 157 11.86 3.21 -6.31
N SER A 158 10.54 3.16 -6.48
CA SER A 158 9.64 4.12 -5.82
C SER A 158 9.65 3.98 -4.31
N ILE A 159 9.74 2.76 -3.78
CA ILE A 159 9.71 2.53 -2.33
C ILE A 159 11.04 2.96 -1.69
N THR A 160 12.16 2.79 -2.41
CA THR A 160 13.45 3.37 -2.02
C THR A 160 13.38 4.89 -2.01
N SER A 161 12.82 5.53 -3.04
CA SER A 161 12.66 7.00 -3.04
C SER A 161 11.77 7.52 -1.92
N ILE A 162 10.72 6.78 -1.53
CA ILE A 162 9.90 7.09 -0.35
C ILE A 162 10.79 7.06 0.91
N MET A 163 11.62 6.04 1.10
CA MET A 163 12.52 5.95 2.25
C MET A 163 13.55 7.07 2.29
N GLU A 164 14.12 7.44 1.14
CA GLU A 164 15.08 8.55 1.02
C GLU A 164 14.45 9.89 1.45
N LYS A 165 13.22 10.16 1.00
CA LYS A 165 12.46 11.34 1.44
C LYS A 165 12.23 11.32 2.95
N ILE A 166 11.84 10.17 3.51
CA ILE A 166 11.62 10.01 4.96
C ILE A 166 12.91 10.29 5.74
N ALA A 167 14.04 9.72 5.31
CA ALA A 167 15.33 9.95 5.94
C ALA A 167 15.73 11.43 5.91
N LYS A 168 15.39 12.15 4.84
CA LYS A 168 15.59 13.60 4.69
C LYS A 168 14.52 14.46 5.38
N LYS A 169 13.51 13.86 6.00
CA LYS A 169 12.35 14.54 6.60
C LYS A 169 11.56 15.39 5.60
N GLU A 170 11.55 14.97 4.34
CA GLU A 170 10.77 15.57 3.27
C GLU A 170 9.35 15.00 3.26
N ASP A 171 8.39 15.79 2.76
CA ASP A 171 7.03 15.31 2.55
C ASP A 171 6.95 14.34 1.36
N LEU A 172 6.11 13.32 1.53
CA LEU A 172 5.89 12.24 0.55
C LEU A 172 5.01 12.67 -0.61
#